data_AF-A0A1F3KX79-F1
#
_entry.id   AF-A0A1F3KX79-F1
#
_cell.length_a   1.000
_cell.length_b   1.000
_cell.length_c   1.000
_cell.angle_alpha   90.00
_cell.angle_beta   90.00
_cell.angle_gamma   90.00
#
_symmetry.space_group_name_H-M   'P 1'
#
loop_
_entity.id
_entity.type
_entity.pdbx_description
1 polymer ?
#
loop_
_entity_poly.entity_id
_entity_poly.type
_entity_poly.pdbx_seq_one_letter_code
_entity_poly.pdbx_strand_id
1 'polypeptide(L)'
;MIFIPCDSTLVNEQGIFILKYTDKDYGMGYLSVADNKQLFLVLGGESVKLKGKSFAIAESIKIIEGYENQVFEQYATEHPLREQALSAWGYLVLARKRQFLRYSRPEKQSCTLVHS
;
A
#
# COMPACT_ATOMS: atom_id res chain seq x y z
N MET A 1 -19.58 6.38 5.02
CA MET A 1 -19.07 5.05 4.63
C MET A 1 -20.29 4.24 4.24
N ILE A 2 -20.55 4.10 2.94
CA ILE A 2 -21.73 3.39 2.44
C ILE A 2 -21.31 1.92 2.27
N PHE A 3 -21.99 1.03 2.99
CA PHE A 3 -21.81 -0.42 2.86
C PHE A 3 -22.81 -0.92 1.82
N ILE A 4 -22.31 -1.37 0.67
CA ILE A 4 -23.13 -2.09 -0.30
C ILE A 4 -22.79 -3.58 -0.17
N PRO A 5 -23.66 -4.40 0.43
CA PRO A 5 -23.47 -5.85 0.42
C PRO A 5 -23.57 -6.33 -1.04
N CYS A 6 -22.48 -6.89 -1.57
CA CYS A 6 -22.46 -7.42 -2.92
C CYS A 6 -23.22 -8.76 -2.92
N ASP A 7 -24.44 -8.75 -3.48
CA ASP A 7 -25.37 -9.87 -3.51
C ASP A 7 -24.94 -10.87 -4.62
N SER A 8 -23.89 -11.64 -4.36
CA SER A 8 -23.34 -12.71 -5.21
C SER A 8 -22.80 -12.31 -6.60
N THR A 9 -21.57 -12.73 -6.93
CA THR A 9 -21.00 -12.60 -8.28
C THR A 9 -21.01 -13.96 -8.97
N LEU A 10 -21.54 -14.03 -10.20
CA LEU A 10 -21.50 -15.24 -11.03
C LEU A 10 -20.04 -15.57 -11.39
N VAL A 11 -19.60 -16.75 -10.97
CA VAL A 11 -18.26 -17.29 -11.29
C VAL A 11 -18.37 -18.08 -12.57
N ASN A 12 -17.60 -17.73 -13.59
CA ASN A 12 -17.50 -18.59 -14.77
C ASN A 12 -16.55 -19.76 -14.51
N GLU A 13 -16.70 -20.88 -15.21
CA GLU A 13 -15.89 -22.11 -15.03
C GLU A 13 -14.36 -21.85 -15.13
N GLN A 14 -13.96 -20.72 -15.72
CA GLN A 14 -12.57 -20.29 -15.88
C GLN A 14 -12.05 -19.38 -14.72
N GLY A 15 -12.85 -19.19 -13.67
CA GLY A 15 -12.50 -18.34 -12.52
C GLY A 15 -12.49 -16.84 -12.85
N ILE A 16 -13.34 -16.41 -13.80
CA ILE A 16 -13.53 -15.01 -14.18
C ILE A 16 -14.80 -14.49 -13.50
N PHE A 17 -14.68 -13.30 -12.92
CA PHE A 17 -15.74 -12.60 -12.19
C PHE A 17 -15.94 -11.22 -12.82
N ILE A 18 -17.20 -10.83 -12.99
CA ILE A 18 -17.56 -9.51 -13.53
C ILE A 18 -18.31 -8.77 -12.44
N LEU A 19 -17.73 -7.67 -11.96
CA LEU A 19 -18.40 -6.79 -11.02
C LEU A 19 -19.14 -5.71 -11.82
N LYS A 20 -20.47 -5.72 -11.71
CA LYS A 20 -21.34 -4.66 -12.26
C LYS A 20 -21.89 -3.85 -11.10
N TYR A 21 -21.71 -2.55 -11.15
CA TYR A 21 -22.21 -1.58 -10.17
C TYR A 21 -22.81 -0.40 -10.93
N THR A 22 -23.63 0.41 -10.26
CA THR A 22 -24.33 1.52 -10.91
C THR A 22 -23.55 2.82 -10.78
N ASP A 23 -23.83 3.80 -11.63
CA ASP A 23 -23.21 5.14 -11.57
C ASP A 23 -23.48 5.89 -10.26
N LYS A 24 -24.45 5.42 -9.46
CA LYS A 24 -24.75 5.95 -8.13
C LYS A 24 -23.80 5.41 -7.05
N ASP A 25 -23.07 4.34 -7.34
CA ASP A 25 -22.20 3.63 -6.40
C ASP A 25 -20.74 4.10 -6.50
N TYR A 26 -20.53 5.35 -6.92
CA TYR A 26 -19.20 5.92 -7.18
C TYR A 26 -18.32 6.03 -5.92
N GLY A 27 -17.06 5.61 -6.03
CA GLY A 27 -16.07 5.77 -4.95
C GLY A 27 -15.18 4.55 -4.77
N MET A 28 -14.98 4.12 -3.52
CA MET A 28 -14.17 2.96 -3.17
C MET A 28 -15.05 1.85 -2.62
N GLY A 29 -14.91 0.66 -3.18
CA GLY A 29 -15.49 -0.58 -2.67
C GLY A 29 -14.41 -1.50 -2.12
N TYR A 30 -14.83 -2.55 -1.42
CA TYR A 30 -13.94 -3.67 -1.11
C TYR A 30 -14.67 -5.00 -1.19
N LEU A 31 -13.95 -6.03 -1.60
CA LEU A 31 -14.40 -7.41 -1.56
C LEU A 31 -13.81 -8.07 -0.31
N SER A 32 -14.68 -8.63 0.53
CA SER A 32 -14.27 -9.41 1.69
C SER A 32 -14.03 -10.87 1.29
N VAL A 33 -12.80 -11.33 1.45
CA VAL A 33 -12.37 -12.71 1.21
C VAL A 33 -12.45 -13.52 2.51
N ALA A 34 -12.68 -14.83 2.41
CA ALA A 34 -12.84 -15.75 3.55
C ALA A 34 -11.74 -15.64 4.63
N ASP A 35 -10.52 -15.23 4.26
CA ASP A 35 -9.39 -15.04 5.17
C ASP A 35 -9.29 -13.63 5.77
N ASN A 36 -10.40 -12.88 5.85
CA ASN A 36 -10.44 -11.46 6.27
C ASN A 36 -9.55 -10.52 5.44
N LYS A 37 -9.01 -10.99 4.30
CA LYS A 37 -8.31 -10.14 3.35
C LYS A 37 -9.34 -9.30 2.59
N GLN A 38 -9.06 -8.01 2.48
CA GLN A 38 -9.91 -7.08 1.76
C GLN A 38 -9.23 -6.71 0.45
N LEU A 39 -9.93 -6.89 -0.67
CA LEU A 39 -9.49 -6.39 -1.96
C LEU A 39 -10.22 -5.08 -2.25
N PHE A 40 -9.51 -3.96 -2.23
CA PHE A 40 -10.08 -2.66 -2.54
C PHE A 40 -10.23 -2.46 -4.05
N LEU A 41 -11.33 -1.83 -4.43
CA LEU A 41 -11.69 -1.56 -5.82
C LEU A 41 -12.14 -0.11 -5.97
N VAL A 42 -11.81 0.49 -7.11
CA VAL A 42 -12.33 1.78 -7.54
C VAL A 42 -13.64 1.53 -8.29
N LEU A 43 -14.71 2.13 -7.79
CA LEU A 43 -16.03 2.13 -8.41
C LEU A 43 -16.17 3.40 -9.25
N GLY A 44 -15.47 3.46 -10.38
CA GLY A 44 -15.35 4.63 -11.24
C GLY A 44 -16.41 4.78 -12.34
N GLY A 45 -17.31 3.80 -12.47
CA GLY A 45 -18.24 3.68 -13.59
C GLY A 45 -17.70 2.79 -14.72
N GLU A 46 -16.49 2.23 -14.57
CA GLU A 46 -15.95 1.23 -15.48
C GLU A 46 -16.40 -0.19 -15.12
N SER A 47 -16.59 -1.05 -16.12
CA SER A 47 -16.76 -2.48 -15.85
C SER A 47 -15.45 -3.10 -15.39
N VAL A 48 -15.44 -3.71 -14.20
CA VAL A 48 -14.25 -4.34 -13.63
C VAL A 48 -14.33 -5.86 -13.82
N LYS A 49 -13.30 -6.45 -14.42
CA LYS A 49 -13.16 -7.91 -14.52
C LYS A 49 -12.00 -8.39 -13.68
N LEU A 50 -12.29 -9.36 -12.83
CA LEU A 50 -11.33 -9.99 -11.94
C LEU A 50 -11.14 -11.46 -12.34
N LYS A 51 -9.94 -11.98 -12.18
CA LYS A 51 -9.66 -13.41 -12.35
C LYS A 51 -8.88 -13.93 -11.16
N GLY A 52 -9.36 -15.03 -10.59
CA GLY A 52 -8.70 -15.66 -9.45
C GLY A 52 -9.00 -17.15 -9.40
N LYS A 53 -8.14 -17.90 -8.71
CA LYS A 53 -8.35 -19.35 -8.53
C LYS A 53 -9.48 -19.62 -7.54
N SER A 54 -9.61 -18.79 -6.51
CA SER A 54 -10.66 -18.86 -5.51
C SER A 54 -10.77 -17.53 -4.78
N PHE A 55 -12.00 -17.16 -4.39
CA PHE A 55 -12.29 -15.98 -3.57
C PHE A 55 -11.73 -16.11 -2.14
N ALA A 56 -11.24 -17.28 -1.73
CA ALA A 56 -10.55 -17.47 -0.45
C ALA A 56 -9.10 -16.95 -0.48
N ILE A 57 -8.49 -16.84 -1.66
CA ILE A 57 -7.08 -16.49 -1.81
C ILE A 57 -6.98 -15.14 -2.52
N ALA A 58 -6.99 -14.06 -1.73
CA ALA A 58 -6.95 -12.69 -2.25
C ALA A 58 -5.76 -12.44 -3.18
N GLU A 59 -4.59 -13.02 -2.89
CA GLU A 59 -3.36 -12.92 -3.69
C GLU A 59 -3.48 -13.58 -5.08
N SER A 60 -4.46 -14.47 -5.25
CA SER A 60 -4.71 -15.11 -6.55
C SER A 60 -5.59 -14.27 -7.47
N ILE A 61 -6.22 -13.22 -6.95
CA ILE A 61 -7.14 -12.36 -7.69
C ILE A 61 -6.34 -11.28 -8.40
N LYS A 62 -6.50 -11.20 -9.73
CA LYS A 62 -5.92 -10.18 -10.59
C LYS A 62 -6.99 -9.39 -11.33
N ILE A 63 -6.74 -8.10 -11.51
CA ILE A 63 -7.60 -7.22 -12.28
C ILE A 63 -7.21 -7.34 -13.75
N ILE A 64 -8.12 -7.83 -14.59
CA ILE A 64 -7.88 -8.02 -16.04
C ILE A 64 -8.42 -6.84 -16.83
N GLU A 65 -9.55 -6.28 -16.41
CA GLU A 65 -10.14 -5.11 -17.06
C GLU A 65 -10.55 -4.08 -16.02
N GLY A 66 -10.35 -2.83 -16.40
CA GLY A 66 -10.58 -1.65 -15.58
C GLY A 66 -9.30 -0.84 -15.42
N TYR A 67 -9.22 0.29 -16.12
CA TYR A 67 -8.02 1.14 -16.15
C TYR A 67 -7.75 1.76 -14.78
N GLU A 68 -8.78 2.30 -14.13
CA GLU A 68 -8.62 2.94 -12.82
C GLU A 68 -8.16 1.93 -11.77
N ASN A 69 -8.72 0.72 -11.82
CA ASN A 69 -8.36 -0.35 -10.91
C ASN A 69 -6.94 -0.90 -11.16
N GLN A 70 -6.48 -0.97 -12.42
CA GLN A 70 -5.10 -1.34 -12.76
C GLN A 70 -4.09 -0.29 -12.27
N VAL A 71 -4.39 1.00 -12.47
CA VAL A 71 -3.55 2.10 -11.96
C VAL A 71 -3.55 2.09 -10.42
N PHE A 72 -4.69 1.82 -9.79
CA PHE A 72 -4.78 1.69 -8.34
C PHE A 72 -3.97 0.51 -7.80
N GLU A 73 -3.99 -0.66 -8.46
CA GLU A 73 -3.18 -1.82 -8.08
C GLU A 73 -1.68 -1.50 -8.13
N GLN A 74 -1.24 -0.81 -9.19
CA GLN A 74 0.13 -0.34 -9.30
C GLN A 74 0.49 0.62 -8.16
N TYR A 75 -0.35 1.63 -7.92
CA TYR A 75 -0.17 2.56 -6.81
C TYR A 75 -0.08 1.85 -5.45
N ALA A 76 -0.98 0.91 -5.17
CA ALA A 76 -1.03 0.17 -3.91
C ALA A 76 0.25 -0.66 -3.68
N THR A 77 0.89 -1.11 -4.76
CA THR A 77 2.15 -1.85 -4.73
C THR A 77 3.36 -0.93 -4.54
N GLU A 78 3.39 0.20 -5.24
CA GLU A 78 4.55 1.11 -5.24
C GLU A 78 4.58 2.04 -4.03
N HIS A 79 3.42 2.44 -3.50
CA HIS A 79 3.31 3.41 -2.43
C HIS A 79 4.07 3.00 -1.15
N PRO A 80 3.94 1.75 -0.62
CA PRO A 80 4.70 1.34 0.56
C PRO A 80 6.22 1.37 0.35
N LEU A 81 6.70 1.05 -0.86
CA LEU A 81 8.13 1.07 -1.19
C LEU A 81 8.67 2.50 -1.18
N ARG A 82 7.91 3.45 -1.72
CA ARG A 82 8.23 4.88 -1.66
C ARG A 82 8.35 5.35 -0.21
N GLU A 83 7.38 5.02 0.64
CA GLU A 83 7.39 5.42 2.05
C GLU A 83 8.55 4.80 2.82
N GLN A 84 8.90 3.53 2.53
CA GLN A 84 10.07 2.88 3.10
C GLN A 84 11.38 3.59 2.69
N ALA A 85 11.54 3.92 1.42
CA ALA A 85 12.72 4.63 0.93
C ALA A 85 12.85 6.03 1.54
N LEU A 86 11.74 6.77 1.66
CA LEU A 86 11.70 8.07 2.31
C LEU A 86 12.09 7.99 3.79
N SER A 87 11.56 6.99 4.50
CA SER A 87 11.90 6.74 5.90
C SER A 87 13.39 6.40 6.08
N ALA A 88 13.93 5.53 5.24
CA ALA A 88 15.35 5.17 5.23
C ALA A 88 16.25 6.40 4.96
N TRP A 89 15.86 7.25 4.00
CA TRP A 89 16.56 8.50 3.73
C TRP A 89 16.57 9.43 4.94
N GLY A 90 15.42 9.62 5.59
CA GLY A 90 15.31 10.40 6.82
C GLY A 90 16.24 9.89 7.93
N TYR A 91 16.32 8.56 8.09
CA TYR A 91 17.24 7.92 9.03
C TYR A 91 18.71 8.24 8.70
N LEU A 92 19.12 8.15 7.44
CA LEU A 92 20.49 8.45 7.01
C LEU A 92 20.87 9.91 7.24
N VAL A 93 19.97 10.85 6.93
CA VAL A 93 20.19 12.28 7.18
C VAL A 93 20.38 12.55 8.67
N LEU A 94 19.56 11.93 9.52
CA LEU A 94 19.69 12.04 10.97
C LEU A 94 21.01 11.46 11.47
N ALA A 95 21.40 10.28 10.98
CA ALA A 95 22.67 9.64 11.33
C ALA A 95 23.88 10.51 10.94
N ARG A 96 23.87 11.09 9.73
CA ARG A 96 24.92 12.00 9.25
C ARG A 96 25.02 13.27 10.10
N LYS A 97 23.88 13.89 10.45
CA LYS A 97 23.86 15.05 11.35
C LYS A 97 24.44 14.70 12.73
N ARG A 98 24.10 13.52 13.27
CA ARG A 98 24.67 13.05 14.55
C ARG A 98 26.19 12.84 14.49
N GLN A 99 26.70 12.25 13.41
CA GLN A 99 28.14 12.10 13.20
C GLN A 99 28.83 13.47 13.08
N PHE A 100 28.24 14.40 12.34
CA PHE A 100 28.76 15.77 12.21
C PHE A 100 28.81 16.47 13.58
N LEU A 101 27.74 16.43 14.38
CA LEU A 101 27.72 17.02 15.72
C LEU A 101 28.72 16.38 16.70
N ARG A 102 29.04 15.09 16.52
CA ARG A 102 30.11 14.43 17.28
C ARG A 102 31.50 14.89 16.86
N TYR A 103 31.72 15.08 15.56
CA TYR A 103 32.99 15.57 15.01
C TYR A 103 33.26 17.04 15.37
N SER A 104 32.23 17.87 15.40
CA SER A 104 32.36 19.31 15.70
C SER A 104 32.45 19.66 17.19
N ARG A 105 32.42 18.68 18.10
CA ARG A 105 32.54 18.93 19.54
C ARG A 105 34.02 18.80 19.92
N PRO A 106 34.79 19.90 20.13
CA PRO A 106 36.18 19.78 20.54
C PRO A 106 36.24 19.13 21.92
N GLU A 107 37.10 18.13 22.07
CA GLU A 107 37.44 17.53 23.34
C GLU A 107 38.12 18.60 24.20
N LYS A 108 37.45 19.09 25.25
CA LYS A 108 38.11 19.94 26.24
C LYS A 108 39.16 19.07 26.93
N GLN A 109 40.40 19.16 26.49
CA GLN A 109 41.53 18.62 27.23
C GLN A 109 41.61 19.39 28.55
N SER A 110 41.26 18.72 29.64
CA SER A 110 41.49 19.19 31.00
C SER A 110 42.99 19.11 31.28
N CYS A 111 43.74 20.18 31.00
CA CYS A 111 45.10 20.32 31.49
C CYS A 111 45.07 20.50 33.01
N THR A 112 45.35 19.44 33.76
CA THR A 112 45.66 19.54 35.17
C THR A 112 47.11 20.02 35.30
N LEU A 113 47.30 21.25 35.78
CA LEU A 113 48.63 21.78 36.12
C LEU A 113 49.15 21.04 37.35
N VAL A 114 50.07 20.10 37.14
CA VAL A 114 50.88 19.55 38.23
C VAL A 114 51.95 20.59 38.55
N HIS A 115 51.75 21.34 39.64
CA HIS A 115 52.82 22.16 40.21
C HIS A 115 53.81 21.22 40.90
N SER A 116 55.07 21.34 40.48
CA SER A 116 56.28 20.76 41.06
C SER A 116 56.54 21.23 42.49
#